data_AF-A0A5E4JQD3-F1
#
_entry.id   AF-A0A5E4JQD3-F1
#
_cell.length_a   1.000
_cell.length_b   1.000
_cell.length_c   1.000
_cell.angle_alpha   90.00
_cell.angle_beta   90.00
_cell.angle_gamma   90.00
#
_symmetry.space_group_name_H-M   'P 1'
#
loop_
_entity.id
_entity.type
_entity.pdbx_description
1 polymer ?
#
loop_
_entity_poly.entity_id
_entity_poly.type
_entity_poly.pdbx_seq_one_letter_code
_entity_poly.pdbx_strand_id
1 'polypeptide(L)'
;MSDIFSNTILCGKCNTKMDRVQVMRNGFVLRAVTCSKCGSKIIHPRDEQEYNEFVNLKKKEFCVKMRFVGNSYAVSIPREIVNFIKVQEKIMDDMVRLCLEDFGRVRLEFGNVNSKPAHIEKINLNAKEKAEVK
;
A
#
# COMPACT_ATOMS: atom_id res chain seq x y z
N MET A 1 3.62 -23.81 11.07
CA MET A 1 4.05 -24.18 9.71
C MET A 1 5.49 -23.72 9.55
N SER A 2 6.40 -24.61 9.17
CA SER A 2 7.82 -24.28 8.96
C SER A 2 7.99 -23.37 7.75
N ASP A 3 8.79 -22.32 7.90
CA ASP A 3 9.14 -21.41 6.80
C ASP A 3 10.20 -22.07 5.92
N ILE A 4 10.04 -22.02 4.59
CA ILE A 4 11.00 -22.60 3.64
C ILE A 4 12.39 -21.96 3.82
N PHE A 5 12.43 -20.70 4.24
CA PHE A 5 13.67 -19.97 4.48
C PHE A 5 14.31 -20.24 5.84
N SER A 6 13.70 -21.03 6.74
CA SER A 6 14.39 -21.45 7.98
C SER A 6 15.56 -22.41 7.70
N ASN A 7 15.45 -23.17 6.62
CA ASN A 7 16.46 -24.14 6.21
C ASN A 7 17.60 -23.50 5.43
N THR A 8 18.75 -24.17 5.38
CA THR A 8 19.87 -23.74 4.54
C THR A 8 19.53 -24.04 3.08
N ILE A 9 19.39 -22.99 2.28
CA ILE A 9 19.09 -23.11 0.84
C ILE A 9 20.40 -23.06 0.07
N LEU A 10 20.61 -24.08 -0.77
CA LEU A 10 21.72 -24.15 -1.70
C LEU A 10 21.26 -23.73 -3.09
N CYS A 11 22.13 -23.01 -3.81
CA CYS A 11 21.88 -22.65 -5.19
C CYS A 11 21.98 -23.88 -6.09
N GLY A 12 20.92 -24.21 -6.84
CA GLY A 12 20.91 -25.37 -7.75
C GLY A 12 21.98 -25.33 -8.86
N LYS A 13 22.55 -24.16 -9.18
CA LYS A 13 23.60 -24.01 -10.21
C LYS A 13 25.03 -24.05 -9.63
N CYS A 14 25.22 -23.51 -8.43
CA CYS A 14 26.55 -23.26 -7.87
C CYS A 14 26.85 -24.14 -6.65
N ASN A 15 25.83 -24.80 -6.11
CA ASN A 15 25.81 -25.52 -4.84
C ASN A 15 26.30 -24.71 -3.61
N THR A 16 26.36 -23.38 -3.74
CA THR A 16 26.72 -22.47 -2.65
C THR A 16 25.49 -22.09 -1.84
N LYS A 17 25.69 -21.83 -0.54
CA LYS A 17 24.65 -21.29 0.34
C LYS A 17 24.17 -19.94 -0.20
N MET A 18 22.85 -19.75 -0.21
CA MET A 18 22.23 -18.48 -0.57
C MET A 18 22.05 -17.60 0.67
N ASP A 19 22.17 -16.29 0.45
CA ASP A 19 22.06 -15.28 1.49
C ASP A 19 20.65 -14.71 1.52
N ARG A 20 20.08 -14.52 2.72
CA ARG A 20 18.74 -13.94 2.89
C ARG A 20 18.79 -12.44 2.62
N VAL A 21 17.95 -11.96 1.73
CA VAL A 21 17.86 -10.56 1.31
C VAL A 21 16.41 -10.12 1.33
N GLN A 22 16.14 -8.90 1.76
CA GLN A 22 14.83 -8.28 1.61
C GLN A 22 14.82 -7.44 0.33
N VAL A 23 13.79 -7.62 -0.49
CA VAL A 23 13.63 -6.89 -1.75
C VAL A 23 12.41 -6.00 -1.64
N MET A 24 12.59 -4.70 -1.79
CA MET A 24 11.48 -3.75 -1.82
C MET A 24 10.91 -3.65 -3.23
N ARG A 25 9.60 -3.89 -3.40
CA ARG A 25 8.88 -3.71 -4.67
C ARG A 25 7.54 -3.04 -4.42
N ASN A 26 7.29 -1.88 -5.03
CA ASN A 26 6.02 -1.14 -4.93
C ASN A 26 5.53 -0.92 -3.48
N GLY A 27 6.44 -0.68 -2.55
CA GLY A 27 6.14 -0.53 -1.12
C GLY A 27 6.01 -1.83 -0.34
N PHE A 28 6.05 -3.00 -0.99
CA PHE A 28 6.09 -4.31 -0.32
C PHE A 28 7.53 -4.74 -0.03
N VAL A 29 7.75 -5.28 1.16
CA VAL A 29 9.01 -5.91 1.56
C VAL A 29 8.88 -7.41 1.33
N LEU A 30 9.49 -7.90 0.25
CA LEU A 30 9.47 -9.32 -0.11
C LEU A 30 10.69 -10.01 0.47
N ARG A 31 10.49 -11.17 1.09
CA ARG A 31 11.60 -12.01 1.54
C ARG A 31 12.15 -12.77 0.34
N ALA A 32 13.47 -12.74 0.17
CA ALA A 32 14.15 -13.44 -0.90
C ALA A 32 15.47 -14.05 -0.42
N VAL A 33 16.01 -14.96 -1.21
CA VAL A 33 17.38 -15.44 -1.07
C VAL A 33 18.14 -15.19 -2.37
N THR A 34 19.38 -14.74 -2.26
CA THR A 34 20.24 -14.42 -3.41
C THR A 34 21.52 -15.24 -3.35
N CYS A 35 21.96 -15.75 -4.50
CA CYS A 35 23.25 -16.44 -4.60
C CYS A 35 24.37 -15.44 -4.91
N SER A 36 25.39 -15.41 -4.07
CA SER A 36 26.57 -14.55 -4.22
C SER A 36 27.43 -14.86 -5.45
N LYS A 37 27.38 -16.08 -6.03
CA LYS A 37 28.19 -16.46 -7.19
C LYS A 37 27.53 -16.22 -8.56
N CYS A 38 26.23 -16.49 -8.69
CA CYS A 38 25.53 -16.41 -9.99
C CYS A 38 24.42 -15.37 -10.04
N GLY A 39 24.14 -14.68 -8.93
CA GLY A 39 23.10 -13.66 -8.86
C GLY A 39 21.66 -14.19 -8.96
N SER A 40 21.45 -15.52 -8.96
CA SER A 40 20.08 -16.08 -8.90
C SER A 40 19.35 -15.61 -7.64
N LYS A 41 18.08 -15.25 -7.80
CA LYS A 41 17.19 -14.78 -6.74
C LYS A 41 15.97 -15.68 -6.67
N ILE A 42 15.58 -16.06 -5.46
CA ILE A 42 14.37 -16.83 -5.21
C ILE A 42 13.54 -16.03 -4.20
N ILE A 43 12.32 -15.68 -4.57
CA ILE A 43 11.37 -14.97 -3.71
C ILE A 43 10.57 -16.02 -2.93
N HIS A 44 10.16 -15.69 -1.69
CA HIS A 44 9.29 -16.57 -0.94
C HIS A 44 7.96 -16.77 -1.70
N PRO A 45 7.50 -18.01 -1.96
CA PRO A 45 6.36 -18.27 -2.83
C PRO A 45 5.05 -17.66 -2.29
N ARG A 46 4.88 -17.61 -0.97
CA ARG A 46 3.72 -16.96 -0.36
C ARG A 46 3.72 -15.44 -0.59
N ASP A 47 4.88 -14.80 -0.43
CA ASP A 47 5.02 -13.35 -0.57
C ASP A 47 4.86 -12.96 -2.04
N GLU A 48 5.34 -13.80 -2.97
CA GLU A 48 5.13 -13.64 -4.42
C GLU A 48 3.66 -13.77 -4.80
N GLN A 49 2.94 -14.74 -4.23
CA GLN A 49 1.50 -14.90 -4.47
C GLN A 49 0.72 -13.67 -4.00
N GLU A 50 0.95 -13.20 -2.77
CA GLU A 50 0.27 -12.01 -2.22
C GLU A 50 0.58 -10.75 -3.06
N TYR A 51 1.81 -10.60 -3.53
CA TYR A 51 2.20 -9.51 -4.43
C TYR A 51 1.48 -9.58 -5.78
N ASN A 52 1.35 -10.78 -6.36
CA ASN A 52 0.63 -10.96 -7.62
C ASN A 52 -0.86 -10.63 -7.47
N GLU A 53 -1.47 -11.03 -6.35
CA GLU A 53 -2.86 -10.66 -6.01
C GLU A 53 -3.02 -9.14 -5.90
N PHE A 54 -2.08 -8.44 -5.24
CA PHE A 54 -2.07 -6.97 -5.19
C PHE A 54 -2.00 -6.33 -6.58
N VAL A 55 -1.08 -6.80 -7.44
CA VAL A 55 -0.92 -6.26 -8.79
C VAL A 55 -2.19 -6.45 -9.62
N ASN A 56 -2.85 -7.60 -9.46
CA ASN A 56 -4.11 -7.88 -10.15
C ASN A 56 -5.26 -6.99 -9.65
N LEU A 57 -5.38 -6.80 -8.33
CA LEU A 57 -6.37 -5.89 -7.75
C LEU A 57 -6.14 -4.44 -8.17
N LYS A 58 -4.89 -3.99 -8.21
CA LYS A 58 -4.52 -2.62 -8.63
C LYS A 58 -4.89 -2.33 -10.08
N LYS A 59 -4.85 -3.33 -10.96
CA LYS A 59 -5.21 -3.20 -12.38
C LYS A 59 -6.71 -3.29 -12.64
N LYS A 60 -7.48 -3.79 -11.68
CA LYS A 60 -8.91 -4.03 -11.83
C LYS A 60 -9.69 -2.75 -11.52
N GLU A 61 -10.52 -2.33 -12.47
CA GLU A 61 -11.47 -1.24 -12.26
C GLU A 61 -12.79 -1.78 -11.71
N PHE A 62 -13.32 -1.13 -10.69
CA PHE A 62 -14.59 -1.51 -10.07
C PHE A 62 -15.62 -0.40 -10.29
N CYS A 63 -16.64 -0.70 -11.10
CA CYS A 63 -17.79 0.18 -11.27
C CYS A 63 -18.82 -0.09 -10.17
N VAL A 64 -18.93 0.82 -9.21
CA VAL A 64 -19.84 0.70 -8.05
C VAL A 64 -20.88 1.82 -8.06
N LYS A 65 -22.09 1.52 -7.58
CA LYS A 65 -23.17 2.51 -7.50
C LYS A 65 -23.10 3.28 -6.18
N MET A 66 -23.22 4.60 -6.27
CA MET A 66 -23.45 5.45 -5.10
C MET A 66 -24.88 5.23 -4.59
N ARG A 67 -25.03 5.19 -3.27
CA ARG A 67 -26.33 5.12 -2.60
C ARG A 67 -26.48 6.28 -1.65
N PHE A 68 -27.67 6.87 -1.61
CA PHE A 68 -28.00 7.91 -0.64
C PHE A 68 -28.33 7.27 0.71
N VAL A 69 -27.71 7.76 1.79
CA VAL A 69 -27.87 7.25 3.16
C VAL A 69 -27.91 8.43 4.13
N GLY A 70 -29.06 8.69 4.75
CA GLY A 70 -29.23 9.84 5.65
C GLY A 70 -29.04 11.16 4.90
N ASN A 71 -28.02 11.94 5.27
CA ASN A 71 -27.63 13.19 4.60
C ASN A 71 -26.34 13.06 3.76
N SER A 72 -25.92 11.83 3.44
CA SER A 72 -24.66 11.58 2.73
C SER A 72 -24.82 10.54 1.62
N TYR A 73 -23.77 10.41 0.80
CA TYR A 73 -23.65 9.32 -0.15
C TYR A 73 -22.67 8.27 0.38
N ALA A 74 -23.04 7.01 0.20
CA ALA A 74 -22.22 5.86 0.48
C ALA A 74 -21.82 5.15 -0.82
N VAL A 75 -20.57 4.69 -0.87
CA VAL A 75 -20.06 3.81 -1.92
C VAL A 75 -19.76 2.46 -1.30
N SER A 76 -20.23 1.38 -1.92
CA SER A 76 -19.91 0.03 -1.47
C SER A 76 -18.53 -0.38 -1.96
N ILE A 77 -17.59 -0.61 -1.04
CA ILE A 77 -16.26 -1.11 -1.38
C ILE A 77 -16.38 -2.64 -1.64
N PRO A 78 -15.95 -3.14 -2.80
CA PRO A 78 -15.95 -4.57 -3.11
C PRO A 78 -15.20 -5.38 -2.06
N ARG A 79 -15.74 -6.55 -1.70
CA ARG A 79 -15.15 -7.45 -0.68
C ARG A 79 -13.72 -7.86 -0.99
N GLU A 80 -13.35 -7.96 -2.25
CA GLU A 80 -11.99 -8.29 -2.69
C GLU A 80 -10.96 -7.27 -2.16
N ILE A 81 -11.26 -5.98 -2.27
CA ILE A 81 -10.40 -4.90 -1.76
C ILE A 81 -10.32 -4.98 -0.23
N VAL A 82 -11.46 -5.17 0.43
CA VAL A 82 -11.52 -5.27 1.90
C VAL A 82 -10.74 -6.49 2.40
N ASN A 83 -10.87 -7.64 1.75
CA ASN A 83 -10.15 -8.86 2.11
C ASN A 83 -8.64 -8.69 1.94
N PHE A 84 -8.21 -8.02 0.88
CA PHE A 84 -6.79 -7.70 0.67
C PHE A 84 -6.25 -6.82 1.80
N ILE A 85 -6.98 -5.75 2.14
CA ILE A 85 -6.60 -4.85 3.25
C ILE A 85 -6.53 -5.63 4.56
N LYS A 86 -7.51 -6.50 4.88
CA LYS A 86 -7.50 -7.34 6.09
C LYS A 86 -6.29 -8.27 6.21
N VAL A 87 -5.81 -8.80 5.09
CA VAL A 87 -4.66 -9.73 5.06
C VAL A 87 -3.38 -8.98 5.37
N GLN A 88 -3.24 -7.76 4.87
CA GLN A 88 -2.07 -6.91 5.08
C GLN A 88 -2.11 -6.18 6.44
N GLU A 89 -3.30 -5.79 6.88
CA GLU A 89 -3.53 -4.94 8.05
C GLU A 89 -4.72 -5.46 8.86
N LYS A 90 -4.56 -5.62 10.19
CA LYS A 90 -5.66 -5.95 11.14
C LYS A 90 -6.64 -4.77 11.35
N ILE A 91 -6.93 -4.01 10.30
CA ILE A 91 -7.52 -2.67 10.34
C ILE A 91 -8.87 -2.72 9.63
N MET A 92 -9.86 -3.37 10.21
CA MET A 92 -11.21 -3.23 9.67
C MET A 92 -12.27 -2.72 10.64
N ASP A 93 -11.85 -2.34 11.85
CA ASP A 93 -12.67 -1.61 12.81
C ASP A 93 -12.26 -0.13 12.96
N ASP A 94 -11.22 0.31 12.25
CA ASP A 94 -10.70 1.69 12.34
C ASP A 94 -11.42 2.64 11.37
N MET A 95 -11.55 3.90 11.80
CA MET A 95 -12.09 4.97 10.96
C MET A 95 -11.21 5.21 9.73
N VAL A 96 -11.84 5.55 8.61
CA VAL A 96 -11.17 5.82 7.32
C VAL A 96 -11.06 7.33 7.11
N ARG A 97 -9.92 7.81 6.59
CA ARG A 97 -9.77 9.22 6.22
C ARG A 97 -10.23 9.43 4.79
N LEU A 98 -11.14 10.40 4.59
CA LEU A 98 -11.67 10.79 3.29
C LEU A 98 -11.22 12.22 2.98
N CYS A 99 -10.63 12.44 1.80
CA CYS A 99 -10.24 13.78 1.35
C CYS A 99 -10.61 13.97 -0.13
N LEU A 100 -11.06 15.17 -0.49
CA LEU A 100 -11.17 15.58 -1.90
C LEU A 100 -9.75 15.84 -2.41
N GLU A 101 -9.30 15.06 -3.38
CA GLU A 101 -7.95 15.20 -3.93
C GLU A 101 -7.92 16.19 -5.09
N ASP A 102 -8.86 16.05 -6.02
CA ASP A 102 -8.99 16.87 -7.22
C ASP A 102 -10.44 16.87 -7.69
N PHE A 103 -10.76 17.68 -8.70
CA PHE A 103 -12.06 17.63 -9.36
C PHE A 103 -12.40 16.20 -9.82
N GLY A 104 -13.50 15.66 -9.30
CA GLY A 104 -13.96 14.31 -9.62
C GLY A 104 -13.17 13.17 -8.96
N ARG A 105 -12.22 13.46 -8.05
CA ARG A 105 -11.41 12.44 -7.36
C ARG A 105 -11.47 12.61 -5.86
N VAL A 106 -11.87 11.53 -5.19
CA VAL A 106 -11.87 11.44 -3.73
C VAL A 106 -10.89 10.35 -3.33
N ARG A 107 -10.03 10.64 -2.36
CA ARG A 107 -9.07 9.70 -1.79
C ARG A 107 -9.62 9.14 -0.49
N LEU A 108 -9.56 7.82 -0.36
CA LEU A 108 -9.82 7.07 0.86
C LEU A 108 -8.51 6.45 1.34
N GLU A 109 -8.15 6.72 2.59
CA GLU A 109 -6.95 6.18 3.23
C GLU A 109 -7.36 5.34 4.45
N PHE A 110 -7.01 4.06 4.40
CA PHE A 110 -7.22 3.08 5.46
C PHE A 110 -5.96 3.03 6.34
N GLY A 111 -6.12 3.03 7.67
CA GLY A 111 -4.98 3.01 8.59
C GLY A 111 -5.23 3.78 9.89
N ASN A 112 -4.44 3.47 10.92
CA ASN A 112 -4.62 3.94 12.29
C ASN A 112 -4.59 5.48 12.38
N VAL A 113 -5.77 6.08 12.58
CA VAL A 113 -6.02 7.53 12.68
C VAL A 113 -5.36 8.15 13.94
N ASN A 114 -4.66 7.35 14.76
CA ASN A 114 -3.96 7.81 15.95
C ASN A 114 -2.58 8.46 15.69
N SER A 115 -2.11 8.49 14.44
CA SER A 115 -1.04 9.44 14.07
C SER A 115 -1.69 10.80 13.80
N LYS A 116 -1.52 11.73 14.75
CA LYS A 116 -2.08 13.09 14.73
C LYS A 116 -2.02 13.69 13.31
N PRO A 117 -3.10 14.34 12.82
CA PRO A 117 -3.01 15.08 11.57
C PRO A 117 -1.94 16.16 11.73
N ALA A 118 -0.85 16.07 10.96
CA ALA A 118 0.06 17.19 10.81
C ALA A 118 -0.77 18.36 10.28
N HIS A 119 -0.88 19.41 11.08
CA HIS A 119 -1.50 20.67 10.70
C HIS A 119 -1.05 21.04 9.29
N ILE A 120 -2.01 21.20 8.38
CA ILE A 120 -1.83 21.99 7.16
C ILE A 120 -1.74 23.44 7.65
N GLU A 121 -0.56 23.83 8.11
CA GLU A 121 -0.20 25.21 8.32
C GLU A 121 0.40 25.77 7.03
N LYS A 122 -0.24 26.83 6.55
CA LYS A 122 0.26 27.91 5.67
C LYS A 122 0.14 27.69 4.16
N ILE A 123 -0.93 28.25 3.62
CA ILE A 123 -0.78 29.16 2.47
C ILE A 123 -1.28 30.54 2.92
N ASN A 124 -0.32 31.43 3.18
CA ASN A 124 -0.57 32.84 3.44
C ASN A 124 -1.21 33.49 2.21
N LEU A 125 -2.46 33.91 2.31
CA LEU A 125 -3.06 34.85 1.37
C LEU A 125 -2.57 36.27 1.70
N ASN A 126 -1.70 36.77 0.82
CA ASN A 126 -1.55 38.17 0.40
C ASN A 126 -1.59 39.26 1.49
N ALA A 127 -0.43 39.52 2.10
CA ALA A 127 -0.10 40.83 2.64
C ALA A 127 0.90 41.55 1.70
N LYS A 128 0.41 41.98 0.52
CA LYS A 128 1.04 43.02 -0.32
C LYS A 128 -0.04 43.83 -1.03
N GLU A 129 -0.92 44.43 -0.25
CA GLU A 129 -1.59 45.68 -0.64
C GLU A 129 -1.19 46.74 0.37
N LYS A 130 -0.17 47.52 0.02
CA LYS A 130 0.01 48.95 0.31
C LYS A 130 1.43 49.36 -0.09
N ALA A 131 1.50 50.18 -1.13
CA ALA A 131 2.39 51.36 -1.26
C ALA A 131 2.93 51.56 -2.68
N GLU A 132 2.05 51.72 -3.68
CA GLU A 132 2.35 52.51 -4.88
C GLU A 132 1.08 53.16 -5.40
N VAL A 133 0.53 54.17 -4.69
CA VAL A 133 -0.19 55.30 -5.30
C VAL A 133 -0.15 56.45 -4.28
N LYS A 134 0.38 57.59 -4.75
CA LYS A 134 0.57 58.92 -4.14
C LYS A 134 1.81 59.13 -3.29
#